data_AF-A0A9D5K7Q5-F1
#
_entry.id   AF-A0A9D5K7Q5-F1
#
_cell.length_a   1.000
_cell.length_b   1.000
_cell.length_c   1.000
_cell.angle_alpha   90.00
_cell.angle_beta   90.00
_cell.angle_gamma   90.00
#
_symmetry.space_group_name_H-M   'P 1'
#
loop_
_entity.id
_entity.type
_entity.pdbx_description
1 polymer ?
#
loop_
_entity_poly.entity_id
_entity_poly.type
_entity_poly.pdbx_seq_one_letter_code
_entity_poly.pdbx_strand_id
1 'polypeptide(L)'
;MVLEFFTATWCPPCATAAAGAVTLHEDHPDELLVVKYHCNDEFSNSAANGRISYYHDGSFGIPEATFDGTIVLSGSGGVSQYESTFQTCKATQSPITLELTRPTTAYNSTSGSLQAVITNTSDESVSGT
;
A
#
# COMPACT_ATOMS: atom_id res chain seq x y z
N MET A 1 2.56 -6.71 4.84
CA MET A 1 2.29 -6.56 3.39
C MET A 1 1.88 -5.12 3.11
N VAL A 2 2.16 -4.60 1.91
CA VAL A 2 1.74 -3.26 1.48
C VAL A 2 0.78 -3.35 0.30
N LEU A 3 -0.35 -2.64 0.38
CA LEU A 3 -1.27 -2.43 -0.73
C LEU A 3 -1.25 -0.93 -1.09
N GLU A 4 -0.77 -0.63 -2.28
CA GLU A 4 -0.75 0.71 -2.85
C GLU A 4 -1.96 0.86 -3.77
N PHE A 5 -2.90 1.71 -3.37
CA PHE A 5 -4.16 1.92 -4.06
C PHE A 5 -4.19 3.27 -4.76
N PHE A 6 -4.33 3.27 -6.08
CA PHE A 6 -4.36 4.49 -6.85
C PHE A 6 -5.80 4.87 -7.24
N THR A 7 -6.16 6.13 -7.01
CA THR A 7 -7.55 6.58 -6.99
C THR A 7 -7.69 8.07 -7.33
N ALA A 8 -8.94 8.54 -7.45
CA ALA A 8 -9.28 9.95 -7.46
C ALA A 8 -10.72 10.17 -6.96
N THR A 9 -11.02 11.37 -6.46
CA THR A 9 -12.37 11.76 -6.00
C THR A 9 -13.40 11.79 -7.13
N TRP A 10 -12.98 12.11 -8.35
CA TRP A 10 -13.84 12.19 -9.53
C TRP A 10 -14.12 10.84 -10.20
N CYS A 11 -13.52 9.76 -9.71
CA CYS A 11 -13.61 8.42 -10.30
C CYS A 11 -14.69 7.58 -9.59
N PRO A 12 -15.88 7.36 -10.19
CA PRO A 12 -16.92 6.57 -9.55
C PRO A 12 -16.54 5.12 -9.23
N PRO A 13 -15.87 4.34 -10.12
CA PRO A 13 -15.51 2.96 -9.78
C PRO A 13 -14.47 2.88 -8.66
N CYS A 14 -13.74 3.97 -8.40
CA CYS A 14 -12.76 4.02 -7.33
C CYS A 14 -13.39 3.96 -5.94
N ALA A 15 -14.63 4.44 -5.76
CA ALA A 15 -15.32 4.35 -4.47
C ALA A 15 -15.55 2.88 -4.05
N THR A 16 -15.99 2.04 -4.97
CA THR A 16 -16.22 0.61 -4.71
C THR A 16 -14.92 -0.14 -4.43
N ALA A 17 -13.87 0.10 -5.21
CA ALA A 17 -12.57 -0.52 -4.96
C ALA A 17 -11.93 -0.04 -3.66
N ALA A 18 -12.06 1.25 -3.33
CA ALA A 18 -11.57 1.80 -2.07
C ALA A 18 -12.26 1.17 -0.86
N ALA A 19 -13.55 0.85 -0.95
CA ALA A 19 -14.27 0.12 0.09
C ALA A 19 -13.70 -1.30 0.25
N GLY A 20 -13.40 -2.00 -0.86
CA GLY A 20 -12.79 -3.32 -0.77
C GLY A 20 -11.40 -3.34 -0.15
N ALA A 21 -10.57 -2.33 -0.45
CA ALA A 21 -9.27 -2.18 0.20
C ALA A 21 -9.38 -1.88 1.71
N VAL A 22 -10.41 -1.12 2.11
CA VAL A 22 -10.70 -0.85 3.53
C VAL A 22 -11.15 -2.12 4.24
N THR A 23 -12.10 -2.87 3.67
CA THR A 23 -12.53 -4.15 4.24
C THR A 23 -11.38 -5.13 4.40
N LEU A 24 -10.50 -5.25 3.39
CA LEU A 24 -9.33 -6.12 3.50
C LEU A 24 -8.39 -5.70 4.66
N HIS A 25 -8.20 -4.40 4.87
CA HIS A 25 -7.39 -3.89 5.99
C HIS A 25 -8.04 -4.18 7.35
N GLU A 26 -9.35 -4.04 7.44
CA GLU A 26 -10.12 -4.35 8.66
C GLU A 26 -10.09 -5.85 9.00
N ASP A 27 -10.10 -6.72 7.98
CA ASP A 27 -10.05 -8.17 8.13
C ASP A 27 -8.64 -8.69 8.50
N HIS A 28 -7.58 -7.96 8.14
CA HIS A 28 -6.18 -8.33 8.41
C HIS A 28 -5.41 -7.19 9.13
N PRO A 29 -5.81 -6.83 10.36
CA PRO A 29 -5.14 -5.80 11.12
C PRO A 29 -3.67 -6.20 11.38
N ASP A 30 -2.78 -5.22 11.40
CA ASP A 30 -1.33 -5.37 11.60
C ASP A 30 -0.57 -6.15 10.51
N GLU A 31 -1.27 -6.82 9.58
CA GLU A 31 -0.66 -7.58 8.49
C GLU A 31 -0.65 -6.81 7.16
N LEU A 32 -1.59 -5.88 6.98
CA LEU A 32 -1.76 -5.10 5.77
C LEU A 32 -1.71 -3.59 6.04
N LEU A 33 -0.73 -2.92 5.41
CA LEU A 33 -0.68 -1.47 5.28
C LEU A 33 -1.30 -1.05 3.95
N VAL A 34 -2.35 -0.22 4.00
CA VAL A 34 -2.96 0.38 2.81
C VAL A 34 -2.50 1.83 2.66
N VAL A 35 -1.94 2.16 1.50
CA VAL A 35 -1.59 3.54 1.13
C VAL A 35 -2.40 3.95 -0.08
N LYS A 36 -3.12 5.08 0.00
CA LYS A 36 -3.93 5.60 -1.10
C LYS A 36 -3.22 6.77 -1.77
N TYR A 37 -2.98 6.65 -3.07
CA TYR A 37 -2.40 7.71 -3.89
C TYR A 37 -3.47 8.31 -4.79
N HIS A 38 -3.75 9.58 -4.54
CA HIS A 38 -4.71 10.34 -5.33
C HIS A 38 -4.04 10.98 -6.54
N CYS A 39 -4.72 10.99 -7.69
CA CYS A 39 -4.28 11.67 -8.90
C CYS A 39 -5.28 12.75 -9.34
N ASN A 40 -4.76 13.87 -9.83
CA ASN A 40 -5.53 14.93 -10.47
C ASN A 40 -6.76 15.42 -9.66
N ASP A 41 -6.65 15.44 -8.33
CA ASP A 41 -7.66 15.99 -7.42
C ASP A 41 -7.00 16.72 -6.23
N GLU A 42 -7.82 17.21 -5.30
CA GLU A 42 -7.37 17.99 -4.14
C GLU A 42 -6.47 17.22 -3.14
N PHE A 43 -6.43 15.89 -3.23
CA PHE A 43 -5.61 15.03 -2.38
C PHE A 43 -4.32 14.56 -3.07
N SER A 44 -4.15 14.88 -4.36
CA SER A 44 -2.91 14.63 -5.09
C SER A 44 -1.76 15.50 -4.57
N ASN A 45 -0.55 14.95 -4.56
CA ASN A 45 0.66 15.65 -4.12
C ASN A 45 1.91 15.09 -4.82
N SER A 46 3.07 15.73 -4.61
CA SER A 46 4.32 15.34 -5.28
C SER A 46 4.76 13.90 -4.98
N ALA A 47 4.53 13.42 -3.75
CA ALA A 47 4.87 12.04 -3.39
C ALA A 47 3.95 11.04 -4.11
N ALA A 48 2.64 11.30 -4.14
CA ALA A 48 1.68 10.49 -4.88
C ALA A 48 1.99 10.46 -6.39
N ASN A 49 2.27 11.63 -6.98
CA ASN A 49 2.62 11.74 -8.40
C ASN A 49 3.94 11.02 -8.73
N GLY A 50 4.92 11.10 -7.84
CA GLY A 50 6.17 10.35 -7.97
C GLY A 50 5.93 8.84 -7.94
N ARG A 51 5.08 8.37 -7.04
CA ARG A 51 4.74 6.93 -6.95
C ARG A 51 3.94 6.43 -8.14
N ILE A 52 2.98 7.23 -8.65
CA ILE A 52 2.27 6.93 -9.90
C ILE A 52 3.25 6.83 -11.06
N SER A 53 4.19 7.77 -11.19
CA SER A 53 5.19 7.76 -12.25
C SER A 53 6.09 6.52 -12.20
N TYR A 54 6.45 6.07 -10.99
CA TYR A 54 7.26 4.87 -10.77
C TYR A 54 6.62 3.60 -11.34
N TYR A 55 5.30 3.41 -11.14
CA TYR A 55 4.62 2.19 -11.62
C TYR A 55 4.13 2.26 -13.06
N HIS A 56 3.88 3.47 -13.59
CA HIS A 56 3.06 3.63 -14.79
C HIS A 56 3.75 4.36 -15.94
N ASP A 57 4.94 4.93 -15.75
CA ASP A 57 5.70 5.66 -16.79
C ASP A 57 4.81 6.64 -17.60
N GLY A 58 3.90 7.33 -16.88
CA GLY A 58 2.95 8.29 -17.47
C GLY A 58 1.66 7.72 -18.08
N SER A 59 1.52 6.40 -18.23
CA SER A 59 0.30 5.73 -18.73
C SER A 59 -0.40 4.94 -17.62
N PHE A 60 -1.49 5.49 -17.09
CA PHE A 60 -2.08 5.04 -15.84
C PHE A 60 -3.62 4.99 -15.90
N GLY A 61 -4.23 4.01 -15.24
CA GLY A 61 -5.69 3.86 -15.11
C GLY A 61 -6.11 3.69 -13.65
N ILE A 62 -7.27 4.24 -13.29
CA ILE A 62 -7.87 4.09 -11.95
C ILE A 62 -9.26 3.46 -11.98
N PRO A 63 -9.65 2.72 -10.93
CA PRO A 63 -8.84 2.37 -9.76
C PRO A 63 -7.80 1.28 -10.08
N GLU A 64 -6.73 1.24 -9.29
CA GLU A 64 -5.74 0.16 -9.35
C GLU A 64 -5.17 -0.14 -7.96
N ALA A 65 -4.96 -1.42 -7.65
CA ALA A 65 -4.31 -1.87 -6.43
C ALA A 65 -3.03 -2.64 -6.77
N THR A 66 -1.91 -2.24 -6.19
CA THR A 66 -0.62 -2.93 -6.32
C THR A 66 -0.21 -3.54 -4.99
N PHE A 67 -0.03 -4.85 -4.95
CA PHE A 67 0.35 -5.62 -3.76
C PHE A 67 1.87 -5.87 -3.77
N ASP A 68 2.54 -5.48 -2.68
CA ASP A 68 4.00 -5.59 -2.47
C ASP A 68 4.83 -5.10 -3.67
N GLY A 69 4.30 -4.14 -4.44
CA GLY A 69 4.94 -3.61 -5.64
C GLY A 69 5.03 -4.57 -6.83
N THR A 70 4.35 -5.72 -6.79
CA THR A 70 4.51 -6.79 -7.79
C THR A 70 3.20 -7.18 -8.47
N ILE A 71 2.14 -7.48 -7.71
CA ILE A 71 0.87 -7.93 -8.28
C ILE A 71 -0.07 -6.74 -8.44
N VAL A 72 -0.46 -6.47 -9.67
CA VAL A 72 -1.33 -5.34 -10.04
C VAL A 72 -2.74 -5.83 -10.35
N LEU A 73 -3.73 -5.19 -9.72
CA LEU A 73 -5.15 -5.39 -9.96
C LEU A 73 -5.79 -4.08 -10.42
N SER A 74 -6.02 -3.94 -11.72
CA SER A 74 -6.71 -2.78 -12.28
C SER A 74 -8.24 -2.97 -12.24
N GLY A 75 -8.97 -1.87 -12.09
CA GLY A 75 -10.43 -1.85 -12.03
C GLY A 75 -11.01 -2.06 -10.63
N SER A 76 -12.34 -2.13 -10.56
CA SER A 76 -13.10 -2.06 -9.30
C SER A 76 -13.08 -3.37 -8.50
N GLY A 77 -11.96 -4.11 -8.51
CA GLY A 77 -11.82 -5.47 -7.96
C GLY A 77 -12.54 -5.62 -6.63
N GLY A 78 -13.41 -6.63 -6.53
CA GLY A 78 -14.19 -6.88 -5.32
C GLY A 78 -13.32 -7.41 -4.18
N VAL A 79 -13.84 -7.35 -2.94
CA VAL A 79 -13.12 -7.79 -1.72
C VAL A 79 -12.52 -9.18 -1.89
N SER A 80 -13.25 -10.13 -2.49
CA SER A 80 -12.76 -11.50 -2.72
C SER A 80 -11.52 -11.58 -3.62
N GLN A 81 -11.39 -10.68 -4.59
CA GLN A 81 -10.21 -10.63 -5.46
C GLN A 81 -8.99 -10.09 -4.72
N TYR A 82 -9.21 -9.07 -3.87
CA TYR A 82 -8.17 -8.52 -3.00
C TYR A 82 -7.72 -9.54 -1.96
N GLU A 83 -8.66 -10.27 -1.34
CA GLU A 83 -8.37 -11.36 -0.40
C GLU A 83 -7.53 -12.46 -1.05
N SER A 84 -7.94 -12.94 -2.23
CA SER A 84 -7.17 -13.98 -2.93
C SER A 84 -5.74 -13.53 -3.25
N THR A 85 -5.56 -12.25 -3.58
CA THR A 85 -4.24 -11.69 -3.91
C THR A 85 -3.41 -11.47 -2.65
N PHE A 86 -4.02 -11.02 -1.56
CA PHE A 86 -3.41 -10.93 -0.24
C PHE A 86 -2.84 -12.27 0.20
N GLN A 87 -3.64 -13.35 0.15
CA GLN A 87 -3.18 -14.68 0.55
C GLN A 87 -2.04 -15.20 -0.33
N THR A 88 -2.04 -14.87 -1.62
CA THR A 88 -0.96 -15.22 -2.55
C THR A 88 0.34 -14.49 -2.17
N CYS A 89 0.28 -13.19 -1.89
CA CYS A 89 1.45 -12.42 -1.49
C CYS A 89 1.97 -12.87 -0.12
N LYS A 90 1.07 -13.07 0.86
CA LYS A 90 1.41 -13.54 2.22
C LYS A 90 2.09 -14.91 2.24
N ALA A 91 1.78 -15.79 1.29
CA ALA A 91 2.47 -17.08 1.15
C ALA A 91 3.92 -16.95 0.65
N THR A 92 4.31 -15.80 0.09
CA THR A 92 5.67 -15.53 -0.37
C THR A 92 6.50 -14.97 0.78
N GLN A 93 7.56 -15.67 1.17
CA GLN A 93 8.40 -15.23 2.27
C GLN A 93 9.30 -14.05 1.85
N SER A 94 9.14 -12.91 2.51
CA SER A 94 10.04 -11.77 2.36
C SER A 94 11.39 -12.06 3.04
N PRO A 95 12.53 -11.78 2.38
CA PRO A 95 13.84 -11.84 3.01
C PRO A 95 14.11 -10.63 3.93
N ILE A 96 13.19 -9.67 3.99
CA ILE A 96 13.26 -8.48 4.84
C ILE A 96 12.09 -8.47 5.83
N THR A 97 12.37 -8.21 7.11
CA THR A 97 11.35 -7.82 8.10
C THR A 97 11.47 -6.34 8.42
N LEU A 98 10.32 -5.70 8.64
CA LEU A 98 10.21 -4.30 9.05
C LEU A 98 9.38 -4.22 10.32
N GLU A 99 9.99 -3.74 11.40
CA GLU A 99 9.30 -3.45 12.66
C GLU A 99 9.24 -1.95 12.87
N LEU A 100 8.02 -1.43 13.04
CA LEU A 100 7.77 -0.02 13.32
C LEU A 100 7.33 0.14 14.77
N THR A 101 8.19 0.73 15.59
CA THR A 101 7.87 1.06 16.98
C THR A 101 7.79 2.57 17.13
N ARG A 102 6.67 3.07 17.66
CA ARG A 102 6.58 4.45 18.14
C ARG A 102 6.97 4.48 19.62
N PRO A 103 8.17 4.97 20.01
CA PRO A 103 8.50 5.16 21.41
C PRO A 103 7.49 6.13 22.00
N THR A 104 6.92 5.79 23.16
CA THR A 104 5.75 6.43 23.75
C THR A 104 5.95 7.94 23.91
N THR A 105 5.34 8.72 23.00
CA THR A 105 4.96 10.11 23.23
C THR A 105 3.44 10.17 23.38
N ALA A 106 2.93 11.16 24.12
CA ALA A 106 1.49 11.35 24.33
C ALA A 106 0.72 11.26 22.99
N TYR A 107 -0.47 10.63 23.02
CA TYR A 107 -1.30 10.33 21.85
C TYR A 107 -1.60 11.55 20.95
N ASN A 108 -1.48 12.76 21.49
CA ASN A 108 -1.73 14.05 20.87
C ASN A 108 -0.47 14.90 20.64
N SER A 109 0.71 14.29 20.68
CA SER A 109 1.95 15.02 20.42
C SER A 109 2.05 15.41 18.94
N THR A 110 2.33 16.68 18.67
CA THR A 110 2.61 17.19 17.31
C THR A 110 4.03 16.88 16.84
N SER A 111 4.87 16.31 17.71
CA SER A 111 6.23 15.87 17.41
C SER A 111 6.52 14.52 18.05
N GLY A 112 7.23 13.62 17.38
CA GLY A 112 7.61 12.34 17.95
C GLY A 112 8.69 11.66 17.13
N SER A 113 9.20 10.55 17.67
CA SER A 113 10.10 9.65 16.95
C SER A 113 9.34 8.41 16.50
N LEU A 114 9.66 7.89 15.32
CA LEU A 114 9.31 6.55 14.89
C LEU A 114 10.62 5.78 14.72
N GLN A 115 10.72 4.60 15.32
CA GLN A 115 11.83 3.69 15.12
C GLN A 115 11.40 2.65 14.08
N ALA A 116 12.17 2.55 13.00
CA ALA A 116 12.06 1.47 12.04
C ALA A 116 13.28 0.55 12.20
N VAL A 117 13.05 -0.74 12.45
CA VAL A 117 14.09 -1.78 12.44
C VAL A 117 13.88 -2.61 11.19
N ILE A 118 14.88 -2.61 10.31
CA ILE A 118 14.87 -3.37 9.06
C ILE A 118 15.90 -4.48 9.20
N THR A 119 15.46 -5.73 9.09
CA THR A 119 16.34 -6.90 9.21
C THR A 119 16.29 -7.71 7.92
N ASN A 120 17.46 -7.98 7.33
CA ASN A 120 17.59 -9.01 6.31
C ASN A 120 17.70 -10.38 6.99
N THR A 121 16.75 -11.26 6.72
CA THR A 121 16.65 -12.61 7.29
C THR A 121 17.22 -13.69 6.37
N SER A 122 17.76 -13.30 5.21
CA SER A 122 18.43 -14.20 4.28
C SER A 122 19.95 -14.20 4.43
N ASP A 123 20.62 -15.23 3.91
CA ASP A 123 22.08 -15.31 3.84
C ASP A 123 22.68 -14.45 2.71
N GLU A 124 21.82 -13.88 1.86
CA GLU A 124 22.21 -13.13 0.67
C GLU A 124 22.06 -11.62 0.88
N SER A 125 22.84 -10.82 0.13
CA SER A 125 22.62 -9.37 0.10
C SER A 125 21.35 -9.05 -0.69
N VAL A 126 20.40 -8.38 -0.04
CA VAL A 126 19.14 -7.93 -0.66
C VAL A 126 19.25 -6.43 -0.97
N SER A 127 18.91 -6.06 -2.20
CA SER A 127 18.83 -4.66 -2.64
C SER A 127 17.61 -4.46 -3.53
N GLY A 128 17.05 -3.25 -3.51
CA GLY A 128 15.96 -2.81 -4.38
C GLY A 128 16.24 -1.39 -4.87
N THR A 129 15.65 -1.03 -6.00
CA THR A 129 15.74 0.30 -6.62
C THR A 129 14.49 1.12 -6.36
#